data_AF-R6MUS8-F1
#
_entry.id   AF-R6MUS8-F1
#
_cell.length_a   1.000
_cell.length_b   1.000
_cell.length_c   1.000
_cell.angle_alpha   90.00
_cell.angle_beta   90.00
_cell.angle_gamma   90.00
#
_symmetry.space_group_name_H-M   'P 1'
#
loop_
_entity.id
_entity.type
_entity.pdbx_description
1 polymer ?
#
loop_
_entity_poly.entity_id
_entity_poly.type
_entity_poly.pdbx_seq_one_letter_code
_entity_poly.pdbx_strand_id
1 'polypeptide(L)'
;MSLIDIKSLDLDELTTLVTENGFEKFRAKQIYQWLNKNVTSFDEMLNIPLKIKDFLKRSCYISVANIEKKLISRYDKTVKYLFSFNDGECVESVVMNYKHGYSICISTQVGCKMGCTFCATGKSGFSRSLTPSEMLNQIESAQKDLNIRISNIVLMGMGEPLDNFENVVKFLRLVSDDNGLNIGMRHITISTCGIVPKIYELAKLHFGITLSVSLHAPNDTVRQKTMPIAKRYSMDELLKACKDYFDITGRRVTFEYSMISGVNDFDRDAYELADRLADMNCHVNLIPVNTVDGTGYKKSSIERQQAFVNILGRKHIAATVRRTLGSDINASCGQLRRNHTNEGGK
;
A
#
# COMPACT_ATOMS: atom_id res chain seq x y z
N MET A 1 30.60 -7.67 5.11
CA MET A 1 29.47 -7.77 4.17
C MET A 1 28.20 -7.64 4.98
N SER A 2 27.23 -6.85 4.52
CA SER A 2 25.90 -6.82 5.14
C SER A 2 25.23 -8.19 4.93
N LEU A 3 24.52 -8.69 5.94
CA LEU A 3 23.73 -9.92 5.80
C LEU A 3 22.65 -9.74 4.73
N ILE A 4 22.39 -10.81 3.97
CA ILE A 4 21.35 -10.84 2.93
C ILE A 4 19.98 -11.05 3.57
N ASP A 5 19.00 -10.25 3.17
CA ASP A 5 17.59 -10.50 3.51
C ASP A 5 17.05 -11.65 2.69
N ILE A 6 17.08 -12.85 3.25
CA ILE A 6 16.74 -14.06 2.50
C ILE A 6 15.25 -14.11 2.11
N LYS A 7 14.37 -13.42 2.84
CA LYS A 7 12.92 -13.38 2.55
C LYS A 7 12.59 -12.44 1.39
N SER A 8 13.51 -11.57 0.99
CA SER A 8 13.35 -10.72 -0.19
C SER A 8 13.76 -11.41 -1.49
N LEU A 9 14.37 -12.60 -1.41
CA LEU A 9 14.76 -13.38 -2.57
C LEU A 9 13.58 -14.16 -3.13
N ASP A 10 13.46 -14.19 -4.45
CA ASP A 10 12.59 -15.18 -5.10
C ASP A 10 13.26 -16.56 -5.15
N LEU A 11 12.53 -17.56 -5.64
CA LEU A 11 13.03 -18.92 -5.68
C LEU A 11 14.28 -19.07 -6.56
N ASP A 12 14.41 -18.31 -7.64
CA ASP A 12 15.54 -18.38 -8.57
C ASP A 12 16.78 -17.72 -7.97
N GLU A 13 16.63 -16.57 -7.33
CA GLU A 13 17.70 -15.92 -6.57
C GLU A 13 18.16 -16.76 -5.38
N LEU A 14 17.22 -17.35 -4.64
CA LEU A 14 17.56 -18.26 -3.55
C LEU A 14 18.26 -19.52 -4.07
N THR A 15 17.86 -20.01 -5.24
CA THR A 15 18.53 -21.12 -5.92
C THR A 15 19.96 -20.76 -6.29
N THR A 16 20.17 -19.55 -6.80
CA THR A 16 21.50 -19.03 -7.13
C THR A 16 22.36 -18.94 -5.87
N LEU A 17 21.86 -18.30 -4.81
CA LEU A 17 22.54 -18.19 -3.51
C LEU A 17 22.97 -19.55 -2.96
N VAL A 18 22.09 -20.55 -3.00
CA VAL A 18 22.36 -21.90 -2.49
C VAL A 18 23.41 -22.62 -3.34
N THR A 19 23.31 -22.54 -4.67
CA THR A 19 24.19 -23.29 -5.58
C THR A 19 25.60 -22.69 -5.69
N GLU A 20 25.73 -21.36 -5.70
CA GLU A 20 27.02 -20.67 -5.69
C GLU A 20 27.84 -20.94 -4.42
N ASN A 21 27.15 -21.30 -3.32
CA ASN A 21 27.78 -21.66 -2.05
C ASN A 21 27.97 -23.17 -1.88
N GLY A 22 27.86 -23.95 -2.96
CA GLY A 22 28.21 -25.37 -3.00
C GLY A 22 27.17 -26.31 -2.39
N PHE A 23 25.92 -25.87 -2.26
CA PHE A 23 24.81 -26.69 -1.80
C PHE A 23 23.92 -27.16 -2.95
N GLU A 24 23.19 -28.26 -2.75
CA GLU A 24 22.37 -28.85 -3.80
C GLU A 24 21.16 -27.99 -4.15
N LYS A 25 20.85 -27.85 -5.45
CA LYS A 25 19.76 -27.01 -5.98
C LYS A 25 18.42 -27.21 -5.26
N PHE A 26 18.05 -28.46 -4.93
CA PHE A 26 16.76 -28.76 -4.31
C PHE A 26 16.60 -28.16 -2.90
N ARG A 27 17.70 -27.80 -2.23
CA ARG A 27 17.69 -27.15 -0.90
C ARG A 27 17.06 -25.77 -0.94
N ALA A 28 17.20 -25.05 -2.06
CA ALA A 28 16.58 -23.75 -2.23
C ALA A 28 15.05 -23.83 -2.09
N LYS A 29 14.40 -24.80 -2.74
CA LYS A 29 12.95 -25.01 -2.61
C LYS A 29 12.54 -25.36 -1.18
N GLN A 30 13.32 -26.16 -0.46
CA GLN A 30 13.04 -26.48 0.94
C GLN A 30 13.14 -25.24 1.84
N ILE A 31 14.19 -24.43 1.66
CA ILE A 31 14.36 -23.17 2.40
C ILE A 31 13.22 -22.21 2.08
N TYR A 32 12.89 -22.04 0.80
CA TYR A 32 11.79 -21.17 0.34
C TYR A 32 10.46 -21.55 1.01
N GLN A 33 10.14 -22.84 1.05
CA GLN A 33 8.94 -23.35 1.73
C GLN A 33 8.92 -23.07 3.23
N TRP A 34 10.07 -23.06 3.91
CA TRP A 34 10.14 -22.67 5.31
C TRP A 34 9.93 -21.17 5.50
N LEU A 35 10.54 -20.34 4.65
CA LEU A 35 10.39 -18.89 4.72
C LEU A 35 8.92 -18.47 4.56
N ASN A 36 8.18 -19.12 3.66
CA ASN A 36 6.74 -18.91 3.46
C ASN A 36 5.84 -19.53 4.55
N LYS A 37 6.41 -20.28 5.50
CA LYS A 37 5.73 -20.72 6.74
C LYS A 37 5.94 -19.74 7.89
N ASN A 38 6.50 -18.56 7.62
CA ASN A 38 6.75 -17.50 8.59
C ASN A 38 7.61 -17.96 9.79
N VAL A 39 8.67 -18.73 9.51
CA VAL A 39 9.74 -19.00 10.48
C VAL A 39 10.49 -17.72 10.80
N THR A 40 10.98 -17.59 12.03
CA THR A 40 11.77 -16.44 12.49
C THR A 40 13.22 -16.81 12.79
N SER A 41 13.56 -18.11 12.81
CA SER A 41 14.91 -18.62 12.96
C SER A 41 15.23 -19.74 11.97
N PHE A 42 16.47 -19.78 11.49
CA PHE A 42 16.98 -20.90 10.67
C PHE A 42 16.95 -22.24 11.41
N ASP A 43 16.94 -22.23 12.75
CA ASP A 43 16.90 -23.45 13.55
C ASP A 43 15.58 -24.21 13.41
N GLU A 44 14.48 -23.50 13.15
CA GLU A 44 13.14 -24.06 12.92
C GLU A 44 13.08 -24.92 11.65
N MET A 45 14.05 -24.79 10.74
CA MET A 45 14.09 -25.53 9.49
C MET A 45 14.58 -26.97 9.71
N LEU A 46 13.72 -27.83 10.28
CA LEU A 46 14.10 -29.16 10.79
C LEU A 46 14.70 -30.12 9.73
N ASN A 47 14.30 -29.98 8.47
CA ASN A 47 14.78 -30.83 7.37
C ASN A 47 15.99 -30.25 6.60
N ILE A 48 16.52 -29.11 7.06
CA ILE A 48 17.70 -28.45 6.48
C ILE A 48 18.95 -28.89 7.26
N PRO A 49 20.00 -29.43 6.60
CA PRO A 49 21.24 -29.84 7.26
C PRO A 49 21.93 -28.70 8.02
N LEU A 50 22.60 -29.04 9.13
CA LEU A 50 23.29 -28.08 9.98
C LEU A 50 24.27 -27.19 9.20
N LYS A 51 25.05 -27.78 8.28
CA LYS A 51 26.00 -27.05 7.43
C LYS A 51 25.34 -25.91 6.62
N ILE A 52 24.10 -26.11 6.16
CA ILE A 52 23.35 -25.09 5.43
C ILE A 52 22.84 -24.02 6.41
N LYS A 53 22.26 -24.42 7.55
CA LYS A 53 21.82 -23.46 8.59
C LYS A 53 22.97 -22.56 9.04
N ASP A 54 24.17 -23.11 9.24
CA ASP A 54 25.36 -22.35 9.63
C ASP A 54 25.82 -21.38 8.55
N PHE A 55 25.67 -21.74 7.27
CA PHE A 55 25.91 -20.81 6.16
C PHE A 55 24.88 -19.67 6.18
N LEU A 56 23.59 -20.00 6.32
CA LEU A 56 22.51 -19.01 6.36
C LEU A 56 22.68 -18.05 7.53
N LYS A 57 23.00 -18.54 8.73
CA LYS A 57 23.26 -17.70 9.92
C LYS A 57 24.43 -16.74 9.76
N ARG A 58 25.44 -17.10 8.94
CA ARG A 58 26.63 -16.27 8.69
C ARG A 58 26.43 -15.24 7.57
N SER A 59 25.55 -15.53 6.62
CA SER A 59 25.45 -14.76 5.37
C SER A 59 24.11 -14.06 5.18
N CYS A 60 23.08 -14.51 5.91
CA CYS A 60 21.71 -14.07 5.75
C CYS A 60 21.08 -13.69 7.10
N TYR A 61 19.99 -12.96 7.03
CA TYR A 61 19.06 -12.78 8.14
C TYR A 61 17.63 -13.04 7.68
N ILE A 62 16.75 -13.33 8.64
CA ILE A 62 15.31 -13.42 8.41
C ILE A 62 14.69 -12.11 8.90
N SER A 63 14.15 -11.32 7.97
CA SER A 63 13.36 -10.13 8.30
C SER A 63 12.08 -10.54 9.03
N VAL A 64 11.73 -9.81 10.08
CA VAL A 64 10.51 -10.04 10.88
C VAL A 64 9.76 -8.73 11.13
N ALA A 65 8.42 -8.79 11.20
CA ALA A 65 7.58 -7.69 11.66
C ALA A 65 7.00 -8.04 13.03
N ASN A 66 7.51 -7.41 14.09
CA ASN A 66 7.03 -7.63 15.45
C ASN A 66 5.83 -6.72 15.74
N ILE A 67 4.81 -7.25 16.43
CA ILE A 67 3.63 -6.46 16.81
C ILE A 67 3.98 -5.67 18.07
N GLU A 68 4.24 -4.37 17.91
CA GLU A 68 4.47 -3.44 19.03
C GLU A 68 3.15 -2.99 19.66
N LYS A 69 2.12 -2.80 18.83
CA LYS A 69 0.79 -2.38 19.27
C LYS A 69 -0.28 -2.95 18.37
N LYS A 70 -1.41 -3.32 18.98
CA LYS A 70 -2.61 -3.79 18.30
C LYS A 70 -3.83 -3.04 18.84
N LEU A 71 -4.61 -2.46 17.93
CA LEU A 71 -5.87 -1.78 18.23
C LEU A 71 -6.99 -2.46 17.44
N ILE A 72 -8.12 -2.72 18.08
CA ILE A 72 -9.28 -3.36 17.46
C ILE A 72 -10.47 -2.40 17.59
N SER A 73 -11.07 -2.06 16.45
CA SER A 73 -12.26 -1.22 16.39
C SER A 73 -13.44 -1.92 17.08
N ARG A 74 -14.15 -1.17 17.92
CA ARG A 74 -15.39 -1.63 18.55
C ARG A 74 -16.58 -1.58 17.61
N TYR A 75 -16.48 -0.82 16.51
CA TYR A 75 -17.60 -0.56 15.61
C TYR A 75 -17.64 -1.53 14.42
N ASP A 76 -16.49 -1.88 13.86
CA ASP A 76 -16.43 -2.64 12.61
C ASP A 76 -15.41 -3.78 12.58
N LYS A 77 -14.77 -4.07 13.73
CA LYS A 77 -13.74 -5.12 13.90
C LYS A 77 -12.46 -4.88 13.07
N THR A 78 -12.27 -3.68 12.51
CA THR A 78 -11.00 -3.28 11.89
C THR A 78 -9.87 -3.40 12.89
N VAL A 79 -8.76 -4.01 12.49
CA VAL A 79 -7.57 -4.17 13.35
C VAL A 79 -6.43 -3.33 12.80
N LYS A 80 -5.88 -2.44 13.63
CA LYS A 80 -4.67 -1.68 13.30
C LYS A 80 -3.48 -2.24 14.08
N TYR A 81 -2.40 -2.46 13.35
CA TYR A 81 -1.11 -2.87 13.90
C TYR A 81 -0.12 -1.72 13.81
N LEU A 82 0.73 -1.61 14.82
CA LEU A 82 2.04 -0.98 14.73
C LEU A 82 3.07 -2.12 14.69
N PHE A 83 3.79 -2.22 13.57
CA PHE A 83 4.86 -3.20 13.40
C PHE A 83 6.22 -2.53 13.54
N SER A 84 7.15 -3.18 14.24
CA SER A 84 8.58 -2.83 14.22
C SER A 84 9.38 -3.83 13.38
N PHE A 85 10.46 -3.35 12.77
CA PHE A 85 11.42 -4.15 12.00
C PHE A 85 12.78 -4.23 12.70
N ASN A 86 13.72 -4.98 12.11
CA ASN A 86 15.03 -5.29 12.71
C ASN A 86 15.88 -4.06 13.07
N ASP A 87 15.64 -2.92 12.44
CA ASP A 87 16.33 -1.65 12.70
C ASP A 87 15.60 -0.74 13.70
N GLY A 88 14.50 -1.23 14.30
CA GLY A 88 13.66 -0.48 15.24
C GLY A 88 12.69 0.50 14.58
N GLU A 89 12.69 0.61 13.25
CA GLU A 89 11.72 1.43 12.55
C GLU A 89 10.33 0.81 12.61
N CYS A 90 9.31 1.67 12.63
CA CYS A 90 7.92 1.25 12.76
C CYS A 90 7.04 1.75 11.62
N VAL A 91 6.09 0.91 11.23
CA VAL A 91 5.00 1.25 10.30
C VAL A 91 3.66 0.73 10.81
N GLU A 92 2.59 1.33 10.32
CA GLU A 92 1.24 0.83 10.61
C GLU A 92 0.66 0.03 9.45
N SER A 93 -0.16 -0.97 9.78
CA SER A 93 -0.97 -1.71 8.82
C SER A 93 -2.39 -1.87 9.35
N VAL A 94 -3.37 -2.01 8.47
CA VAL A 94 -4.78 -2.09 8.85
C VAL A 94 -5.45 -3.28 8.17
N VAL A 95 -5.99 -4.20 8.95
CA VAL A 95 -6.78 -5.34 8.47
C VAL A 95 -8.25 -4.99 8.57
N MET A 96 -8.97 -5.15 7.46
CA MET A 96 -10.40 -4.87 7.33
C MET A 96 -11.13 -6.15 6.92
N ASN A 97 -12.31 -6.37 7.50
CA ASN A 97 -13.20 -7.47 7.15
C ASN A 97 -14.32 -6.97 6.23
N TYR A 98 -14.37 -7.49 5.00
CA TYR A 98 -15.40 -7.21 4.02
C TYR A 98 -16.21 -8.47 3.68
N LYS A 99 -17.33 -8.30 2.96
CA LYS A 99 -18.15 -9.43 2.49
C LYS A 99 -17.38 -10.44 1.62
N HIS A 100 -16.34 -10.00 0.93
CA HIS A 100 -15.48 -10.83 0.07
C HIS A 100 -14.27 -11.43 0.82
N GLY A 101 -14.16 -11.23 2.14
CA GLY A 101 -13.06 -11.69 2.96
C GLY A 101 -12.20 -10.55 3.53
N TYR A 102 -10.98 -10.89 3.93
CA TYR A 102 -10.07 -9.96 4.59
C TYR A 102 -9.18 -9.21 3.59
N SER A 103 -9.14 -7.90 3.76
CA SER A 103 -8.22 -7.01 3.08
C SER A 103 -7.20 -6.44 4.06
N ILE A 104 -5.95 -6.29 3.64
CA ILE A 104 -4.94 -5.58 4.42
C ILE A 104 -4.44 -4.34 3.68
N CYS A 105 -4.39 -3.23 4.40
CA CYS A 105 -3.68 -2.01 4.00
C CYS A 105 -2.26 -2.08 4.56
N ILE A 106 -1.26 -2.14 3.68
CA ILE A 106 0.15 -2.20 4.06
C ILE A 106 0.88 -0.90 3.73
N SER A 107 1.93 -0.66 4.50
CA SER A 107 2.89 0.41 4.28
C SER A 107 4.00 -0.05 3.32
N THR A 108 4.57 0.88 2.58
CA THR A 108 5.67 0.65 1.62
C THR A 108 6.94 1.43 1.98
N GLN A 109 6.84 2.41 2.87
CA GLN A 109 7.96 3.21 3.35
C GLN A 109 7.75 3.55 4.83
N VAL A 110 8.83 3.84 5.53
CA VAL A 110 8.80 4.44 6.86
C VAL A 110 8.71 5.96 6.69
N GLY A 111 7.48 6.48 6.81
CA GLY A 111 7.17 7.86 6.45
C GLY A 111 6.89 8.01 4.95
N CYS A 112 6.90 9.24 4.43
CA CYS A 112 6.64 9.51 3.00
C CYS A 112 7.25 10.85 2.56
N LYS A 113 7.93 10.87 1.41
CA LYS A 113 8.56 12.09 0.86
C LYS A 113 7.58 13.07 0.20
N MET A 114 6.35 12.64 -0.08
CA MET A 114 5.43 13.38 -0.98
C MET A 114 4.83 14.65 -0.35
N GLY A 115 4.83 14.77 0.98
CA GLY A 115 4.44 16.00 1.67
C GLY A 115 2.99 16.45 1.46
N CYS A 116 2.06 15.53 1.14
CA CYS A 116 0.65 15.87 0.99
C CYS A 116 0.08 16.49 2.29
N THR A 117 -0.51 17.67 2.20
CA THR A 117 -0.84 18.50 3.38
C THR A 117 -1.95 17.92 4.25
N PHE A 118 -2.82 17.09 3.68
CA PHE A 118 -3.92 16.39 4.36
C PHE A 118 -3.51 15.03 4.92
N CYS A 119 -2.26 14.58 4.71
CA CYS A 119 -1.78 13.27 5.13
C CYS A 119 -0.88 13.36 6.36
N ALA A 120 -1.20 12.62 7.42
CA ALA A 120 -0.38 12.56 8.63
C ALA A 120 1.02 12.01 8.35
N THR A 121 1.14 10.96 7.53
CA THR A 121 2.43 10.36 7.15
C THR A 121 3.32 11.35 6.39
N GLY A 122 2.75 12.17 5.51
CA GLY A 122 3.49 13.20 4.79
C GLY A 122 4.08 14.28 5.72
N LYS A 123 3.48 14.48 6.90
CA LYS A 123 4.01 15.38 7.94
C LYS A 123 5.05 14.70 8.86
N SER A 124 5.07 13.37 8.93
CA SER A 124 5.99 12.61 9.78
C SER A 124 7.42 12.49 9.21
N GLY A 125 7.68 13.08 8.04
CA GLY A 125 8.96 12.97 7.34
C GLY A 125 9.14 11.62 6.63
N PHE A 126 10.35 11.38 6.15
CA PHE A 126 10.76 10.12 5.49
C PHE A 126 12.03 9.61 6.14
N SER A 127 12.06 8.32 6.49
CA SER A 127 13.26 7.63 6.98
C SER A 127 13.87 6.78 5.86
N ARG A 128 13.15 5.73 5.43
CA ARG A 128 13.60 4.81 4.38
C ARG A 128 12.45 4.10 3.69
N SER A 129 12.78 3.47 2.58
CA SER A 129 11.89 2.52 1.91
C SER A 129 11.87 1.16 2.64
N LEU A 130 10.74 0.46 2.57
CA LEU A 130 10.66 -0.92 3.03
C LEU A 130 11.19 -1.89 1.97
N THR A 131 11.83 -2.95 2.43
CA THR A 131 12.24 -4.10 1.63
C THR A 131 11.02 -4.97 1.25
N PRO A 132 11.13 -5.86 0.25
CA PRO A 132 10.07 -6.79 -0.11
C PRO A 132 9.60 -7.65 1.07
N SER A 133 10.53 -8.17 1.86
CA SER A 133 10.23 -8.98 3.04
C SER A 133 9.46 -8.21 4.11
N GLU A 134 9.80 -6.94 4.37
CA GLU A 134 9.10 -6.11 5.36
C GLU A 134 7.64 -5.84 4.94
N MET A 135 7.38 -5.73 3.63
CA MET A 135 6.03 -5.65 3.10
C MET A 135 5.27 -6.98 3.23
N LEU A 136 5.92 -8.12 2.95
CA LEU A 136 5.33 -9.46 3.18
C LEU A 136 5.02 -9.71 4.64
N ASN A 137 5.93 -9.35 5.54
CA ASN A 137 5.84 -9.61 6.97
C ASN A 137 4.64 -8.90 7.62
N GLN A 138 4.25 -7.72 7.14
CA GLN A 138 3.01 -7.07 7.60
C GLN A 138 1.78 -7.97 7.38
N ILE A 139 1.76 -8.74 6.29
CA ILE A 139 0.66 -9.66 5.95
C ILE A 139 0.78 -10.94 6.78
N GLU A 140 1.95 -11.56 6.78
CA GLU A 140 2.16 -12.86 7.46
C GLU A 140 2.00 -12.75 8.98
N SER A 141 2.52 -11.69 9.60
CA SER A 141 2.34 -11.42 11.03
C SER A 141 0.86 -11.18 11.37
N ALA A 142 0.13 -10.42 10.55
CA ALA A 142 -1.30 -10.19 10.76
C ALA A 142 -2.14 -11.47 10.57
N GLN A 143 -1.86 -12.29 9.55
CA GLN A 143 -2.53 -13.58 9.35
C GLN A 143 -2.29 -14.52 10.54
N LYS A 144 -1.05 -14.61 11.03
CA LYS A 144 -0.67 -15.46 12.17
C LYS A 144 -1.37 -15.01 13.46
N ASP A 145 -1.37 -13.71 13.75
CA ASP A 145 -1.99 -13.16 14.96
C ASP A 145 -3.52 -13.30 14.98
N LEU A 146 -4.18 -13.09 13.84
CA LEU A 146 -5.65 -13.19 13.76
C LEU A 146 -6.15 -14.59 13.43
N ASN A 147 -5.26 -15.51 13.07
CA ASN A 147 -5.58 -16.83 12.55
C ASN A 147 -6.59 -16.75 11.37
N ILE A 148 -6.28 -15.90 10.38
CA ILE A 148 -7.12 -15.66 9.20
C ILE A 148 -6.32 -15.82 7.90
N ARG A 149 -7.06 -15.98 6.80
CA ARG A 149 -6.51 -15.86 5.45
C ARG A 149 -6.80 -14.47 4.88
N ILE A 150 -5.76 -13.71 4.58
CA ILE A 150 -5.85 -12.45 3.87
C ILE A 150 -5.76 -12.74 2.37
N SER A 151 -6.70 -12.21 1.59
CA SER A 151 -6.82 -12.47 0.16
C SER A 151 -6.77 -11.21 -0.70
N ASN A 152 -6.83 -10.02 -0.09
CA ASN A 152 -6.81 -8.74 -0.79
C ASN A 152 -5.81 -7.79 -0.13
N ILE A 153 -5.07 -7.03 -0.94
CA ILE A 153 -4.00 -6.14 -0.48
C ILE A 153 -4.20 -4.77 -1.11
N VAL A 154 -4.10 -3.72 -0.29
CA VAL A 154 -4.04 -2.34 -0.78
C VAL A 154 -2.77 -1.67 -0.28
N LEU A 155 -1.98 -1.10 -1.20
CA LEU A 155 -0.78 -0.33 -0.87
C LEU A 155 -1.21 1.13 -0.69
N MET A 156 -1.90 1.39 0.42
CA MET A 156 -2.47 2.69 0.82
C MET A 156 -2.10 3.06 2.26
N GLY A 157 -1.11 2.37 2.84
CA GLY A 157 -0.57 2.66 4.17
C GLY A 157 0.40 3.84 4.14
N MET A 158 1.50 3.74 4.87
CA MET A 158 2.56 4.74 4.87
C MET A 158 3.45 4.59 3.63
N GLY A 159 3.80 5.73 3.01
CA GLY A 159 4.71 5.78 1.86
C GLY A 159 4.02 5.99 0.51
N GLU A 160 4.83 6.31 -0.51
CA GLU A 160 4.44 6.35 -1.92
C GLU A 160 5.00 5.10 -2.63
N PRO A 161 4.15 4.12 -2.99
CA PRO A 161 4.61 2.86 -3.57
C PRO A 161 5.48 3.03 -4.81
N LEU A 162 5.19 4.01 -5.68
CA LEU A 162 5.99 4.22 -6.89
C LEU A 162 7.32 4.93 -6.63
N ASP A 163 7.53 5.56 -5.46
CA ASP A 163 8.85 6.03 -5.02
C ASP A 163 9.72 4.86 -4.52
N ASN A 164 9.09 3.77 -4.10
CA ASN A 164 9.74 2.52 -3.71
C ASN A 164 9.59 1.41 -4.77
N PHE A 165 9.71 1.78 -6.05
CA PHE A 165 9.27 0.97 -7.19
C PHE A 165 9.87 -0.45 -7.21
N GLU A 166 11.19 -0.60 -7.13
CA GLU A 166 11.84 -1.91 -7.28
C GLU A 166 11.43 -2.89 -6.18
N ASN A 167 11.40 -2.43 -4.93
CA ASN A 167 10.99 -3.27 -3.80
C ASN A 167 9.49 -3.63 -3.90
N VAL A 168 8.65 -2.70 -4.34
CA VAL A 168 7.22 -2.96 -4.55
C VAL A 168 7.01 -3.98 -5.66
N VAL A 169 7.69 -3.85 -6.81
CA VAL A 169 7.62 -4.83 -7.91
C VAL A 169 8.06 -6.21 -7.45
N LYS A 170 9.16 -6.29 -6.69
CA LYS A 170 9.64 -7.55 -6.13
C LYS A 170 8.63 -8.15 -5.14
N PHE A 171 8.07 -7.34 -4.24
CA PHE A 171 7.01 -7.75 -3.33
C PHE A 171 5.79 -8.33 -4.07
N LEU A 172 5.34 -7.68 -5.14
CA LEU A 172 4.19 -8.16 -5.93
C LEU A 172 4.44 -9.55 -6.53
N ARG A 173 5.67 -9.82 -6.98
CA ARG A 173 6.04 -11.14 -7.49
C ARG A 173 6.03 -12.18 -6.37
N LEU A 174 6.63 -11.86 -5.21
CA LEU A 174 6.72 -12.79 -4.08
C LEU A 174 5.34 -13.10 -3.47
N VAL A 175 4.49 -12.09 -3.26
CA VAL A 175 3.18 -12.28 -2.63
C VAL A 175 2.21 -13.05 -3.53
N SER A 176 2.40 -13.00 -4.85
CA SER A 176 1.63 -13.73 -5.85
C SER A 176 2.26 -15.08 -6.25
N ASP A 177 3.43 -15.45 -5.72
CA ASP A 177 4.08 -16.73 -6.04
C ASP A 177 3.23 -17.92 -5.54
N ASP A 178 3.09 -18.95 -6.38
CA ASP A 178 2.31 -20.15 -6.08
C ASP A 178 2.87 -20.96 -4.89
N ASN A 179 4.17 -20.86 -4.64
CA ASN A 179 4.85 -21.48 -3.50
C ASN A 179 4.93 -20.53 -2.28
N GLY A 180 4.42 -19.31 -2.43
CA GLY A 180 4.37 -18.28 -1.40
C GLY A 180 2.96 -18.06 -0.85
N LEU A 181 2.60 -16.80 -0.63
CA LEU A 181 1.27 -16.44 -0.17
C LEU A 181 0.21 -16.64 -1.25
N ASN A 182 0.54 -16.85 -2.52
CA ASN A 182 -0.39 -17.10 -3.62
C ASN A 182 -1.64 -16.18 -3.60
N ILE A 183 -1.41 -14.87 -3.49
CA ILE A 183 -2.47 -13.86 -3.60
C ILE A 183 -2.48 -13.38 -5.05
N GLY A 184 -3.54 -13.71 -5.78
CA GLY A 184 -3.67 -13.32 -7.19
C GLY A 184 -3.63 -11.80 -7.37
N MET A 185 -2.84 -11.33 -8.33
CA MET A 185 -2.60 -9.89 -8.55
C MET A 185 -3.87 -9.04 -8.74
N ARG A 186 -4.98 -9.64 -9.22
CA ARG A 186 -6.28 -8.94 -9.34
C ARG A 186 -6.86 -8.47 -8.02
N HIS A 187 -6.42 -9.05 -6.90
CA HIS A 187 -6.80 -8.69 -5.54
C HIS A 187 -5.84 -7.67 -4.90
N ILE A 188 -4.89 -7.14 -5.68
CA ILE A 188 -3.91 -6.17 -5.22
C ILE A 188 -4.18 -4.82 -5.88
N THR A 189 -4.27 -3.77 -5.06
CA THR A 189 -4.39 -2.39 -5.52
C THR A 189 -3.16 -1.59 -5.11
N ILE A 190 -2.53 -0.93 -6.08
CA ILE A 190 -1.45 0.03 -5.83
C ILE A 190 -2.02 1.43 -5.92
N SER A 191 -1.84 2.23 -4.86
CA SER A 191 -2.18 3.65 -4.90
C SER A 191 -0.94 4.49 -5.18
N THR A 192 -1.05 5.55 -5.97
CA THR A 192 0.04 6.50 -6.19
C THR A 192 -0.45 7.95 -6.17
N CYS A 193 0.39 8.86 -5.68
CA CYS A 193 0.22 10.31 -5.82
C CYS A 193 0.55 10.84 -7.23
N GLY A 194 0.96 9.97 -8.17
CA GLY A 194 1.15 10.33 -9.57
C GLY A 194 2.61 10.57 -9.96
N ILE A 195 3.51 9.63 -9.65
CA ILE A 195 4.87 9.62 -10.22
C ILE A 195 4.77 9.11 -11.67
N VAL A 196 4.55 10.05 -12.60
CA VAL A 196 4.19 9.75 -14.00
C VAL A 196 5.13 8.75 -14.69
N PRO A 197 6.47 8.89 -14.64
CA PRO A 197 7.37 7.92 -15.27
C PRO A 197 7.19 6.49 -14.75
N LYS A 198 6.91 6.35 -13.45
CA LYS A 198 6.74 5.05 -12.80
C LYS A 198 5.39 4.39 -13.09
N ILE A 199 4.36 5.18 -13.46
CA ILE A 199 3.10 4.62 -14.00
C ILE A 199 3.37 3.92 -15.33
N TYR A 200 4.16 4.52 -16.21
CA TYR A 200 4.54 3.88 -17.48
C TYR A 200 5.43 2.65 -17.29
N GLU A 201 6.40 2.71 -16.37
CA GLU A 201 7.21 1.53 -16.03
C GLU A 201 6.33 0.39 -15.47
N LEU A 202 5.36 0.71 -14.60
CA LEU A 202 4.40 -0.27 -14.08
C LEU A 202 3.53 -0.88 -15.19
N ALA A 203 3.08 -0.08 -16.15
CA ALA A 203 2.26 -0.54 -17.27
C ALA A 203 2.98 -1.62 -18.10
N LYS A 204 4.28 -1.42 -18.37
CA LYS A 204 5.12 -2.35 -19.15
C LYS A 204 5.29 -3.72 -18.50
N LEU A 205 5.05 -3.84 -17.19
CA LEU A 205 5.10 -5.12 -16.48
C LEU A 205 3.86 -5.99 -16.74
N HIS A 206 2.79 -5.42 -17.31
CA HIS A 206 1.52 -6.12 -17.61
C HIS A 206 0.93 -6.89 -16.42
N PHE A 207 1.17 -6.41 -15.19
CA PHE A 207 0.60 -7.02 -14.00
C PHE A 207 -0.92 -6.86 -13.97
N GLY A 208 -1.62 -7.92 -13.53
CA GLY A 208 -3.07 -7.94 -13.39
C GLY A 208 -3.62 -7.16 -12.20
N ILE A 209 -2.88 -6.19 -11.67
CA ILE A 209 -3.23 -5.37 -10.51
C ILE A 209 -4.28 -4.30 -10.83
N THR A 210 -4.78 -3.62 -9.81
CA THR A 210 -5.58 -2.40 -9.95
C THR A 210 -4.71 -1.19 -9.64
N LEU A 211 -4.64 -0.22 -10.56
CA LEU A 211 -4.01 1.07 -10.31
C LEU A 211 -5.04 2.03 -9.71
N SER A 212 -4.72 2.59 -8.55
CA SER A 212 -5.45 3.69 -7.93
C SER A 212 -4.58 4.95 -7.89
N VAL A 213 -5.16 6.10 -8.18
CA VAL A 213 -4.46 7.37 -8.30
C VAL A 213 -5.09 8.40 -7.37
N SER A 214 -4.30 8.90 -6.44
CA SER A 214 -4.64 10.00 -5.54
C SER A 214 -4.69 11.31 -6.34
N LEU A 215 -5.87 11.65 -6.85
CA LEU A 215 -6.09 12.82 -7.69
C LEU A 215 -6.44 14.06 -6.85
N HIS A 216 -7.47 13.92 -6.01
CA HIS A 216 -7.90 14.87 -4.96
C HIS A 216 -8.18 16.32 -5.39
N ALA A 217 -8.27 16.60 -6.69
CA ALA A 217 -8.58 17.92 -7.23
C ALA A 217 -9.04 17.79 -8.68
N PRO A 218 -9.82 18.74 -9.21
CA PRO A 218 -10.23 18.76 -10.61
C PRO A 218 -9.24 19.50 -11.52
N ASN A 219 -8.27 20.23 -10.95
CA ASN A 219 -7.26 21.00 -11.70
C ASN A 219 -5.97 21.18 -10.91
N ASP A 220 -4.91 21.62 -11.60
CA ASP A 220 -3.59 21.84 -11.00
C ASP A 220 -3.58 22.94 -9.95
N THR A 221 -4.38 24.00 -10.10
CA THR A 221 -4.43 25.10 -9.12
C THR A 221 -4.87 24.59 -7.74
N VAL A 222 -5.86 23.71 -7.68
CA VAL A 222 -6.29 23.09 -6.42
C VAL A 222 -5.31 22.00 -6.00
N ARG A 223 -4.86 21.15 -6.94
CA ARG A 223 -3.99 20.02 -6.65
C ARG A 223 -2.65 20.43 -6.05
N GLN A 224 -2.02 21.47 -6.58
CA GLN A 224 -0.72 21.97 -6.11
C GLN A 224 -0.77 22.59 -4.71
N LYS A 225 -1.96 22.99 -4.22
CA LYS A 225 -2.13 23.49 -2.84
C LYS A 225 -2.05 22.36 -1.81
N THR A 226 -2.42 21.15 -2.19
CA THR A 226 -2.53 20.02 -1.26
C THR A 226 -1.51 18.91 -1.51
N MET A 227 -1.01 18.81 -2.74
CA MET A 227 -0.08 17.77 -3.19
C MET A 227 1.13 18.38 -3.91
N PRO A 228 2.28 18.54 -3.24
CA PRO A 228 3.49 19.13 -3.83
C PRO A 228 3.94 18.48 -5.14
N ILE A 229 3.74 17.17 -5.30
CA ILE A 229 4.06 16.41 -6.51
C ILE A 229 3.38 16.97 -7.77
N ALA A 230 2.23 17.65 -7.64
CA ALA A 230 1.51 18.26 -8.75
C ALA A 230 2.24 19.47 -9.38
N LYS A 231 3.30 19.98 -8.73
CA LYS A 231 4.19 20.98 -9.34
C LYS A 231 5.19 20.33 -10.30
N ARG A 232 5.47 19.04 -10.11
CA ARG A 232 6.42 18.28 -10.94
C ARG A 232 5.75 17.62 -12.14
N TYR A 233 4.53 17.14 -11.96
CA TYR A 233 3.71 16.51 -13.00
C TYR A 233 2.33 17.16 -13.00
N SER A 234 1.96 17.78 -14.12
CA SER A 234 0.66 18.40 -14.29
C SER A 234 -0.47 17.37 -14.27
N MET A 235 -1.69 17.84 -14.09
CA MET A 235 -2.87 16.99 -14.15
C MET A 235 -3.01 16.32 -15.53
N ASP A 236 -2.71 17.05 -16.60
CA ASP A 236 -2.82 16.53 -17.96
C ASP A 236 -1.78 15.42 -18.22
N GLU A 237 -0.55 15.59 -17.75
CA GLU A 237 0.49 14.55 -17.82
C GLU A 237 0.08 13.29 -17.05
N LEU A 238 -0.50 13.47 -15.86
CA LEU A 238 -0.97 12.37 -15.02
C LEU A 238 -2.13 11.61 -15.66
N LEU A 239 -3.17 12.34 -16.10
CA LEU A 239 -4.35 11.72 -16.73
C LEU A 239 -3.98 11.02 -18.03
N LYS A 240 -3.05 11.59 -18.81
CA LYS A 240 -2.49 10.90 -19.99
C LYS A 240 -1.84 9.59 -19.59
N ALA A 241 -0.97 9.58 -18.58
CA ALA A 241 -0.31 8.35 -18.14
C ALA A 241 -1.30 7.29 -17.63
N CYS A 242 -2.39 7.72 -16.99
CA CYS A 242 -3.46 6.83 -16.55
C CYS A 242 -4.25 6.24 -17.73
N LYS A 243 -4.52 7.04 -18.77
CA LYS A 243 -5.15 6.58 -20.01
C LYS A 243 -4.27 5.55 -20.71
N ASP A 244 -2.99 5.89 -20.92
CA ASP A 244 -2.03 4.99 -21.55
C ASP A 244 -1.85 3.70 -20.72
N TYR A 245 -1.90 3.77 -19.38
CA TYR A 245 -1.88 2.58 -18.52
C TYR A 245 -3.06 1.64 -18.82
N PHE A 246 -4.28 2.19 -18.96
CA PHE A 246 -5.45 1.41 -19.36
C PHE A 246 -5.27 0.82 -20.77
N ASP A 247 -4.80 1.59 -21.74
CA ASP A 247 -4.61 1.14 -23.12
C ASP A 247 -3.58 0.00 -23.22
N ILE A 248 -2.52 0.02 -22.41
CA ILE A 248 -1.47 -1.01 -22.37
C ILE A 248 -1.93 -2.28 -21.65
N THR A 249 -2.67 -2.13 -20.54
CA THR A 249 -2.93 -3.25 -19.62
C THR A 249 -4.37 -3.79 -19.67
N GLY A 250 -5.30 -3.03 -20.26
CA GLY A 250 -6.74 -3.25 -20.17
C GLY A 250 -7.31 -3.11 -18.75
N ARG A 251 -6.52 -2.62 -17.78
CA ARG A 251 -6.91 -2.52 -16.36
C ARG A 251 -7.45 -1.13 -16.08
N ARG A 252 -8.70 -1.08 -15.62
CA ARG A 252 -9.38 0.16 -15.22
C ARG A 252 -8.60 0.89 -14.11
N VAL A 253 -8.47 2.21 -14.26
CA VAL A 253 -7.86 3.08 -13.23
C VAL A 253 -8.93 3.57 -12.26
N THR A 254 -8.60 3.55 -10.98
CA THR A 254 -9.44 4.17 -9.94
C THR A 254 -8.85 5.50 -9.54
N PHE A 255 -9.67 6.55 -9.42
CA PHE A 255 -9.24 7.85 -8.91
C PHE A 255 -9.75 8.05 -7.50
N GLU A 256 -8.85 8.23 -6.54
CA GLU A 256 -9.22 8.63 -5.18
C GLU A 256 -9.34 10.16 -5.11
N TYR A 257 -10.46 10.63 -4.58
CA TYR A 257 -10.79 12.05 -4.49
C TYR A 257 -11.21 12.41 -3.06
N SER A 258 -10.33 13.10 -2.34
CA SER A 258 -10.60 13.51 -0.96
C SER A 258 -11.59 14.67 -0.97
N MET A 259 -12.75 14.50 -0.34
CA MET A 259 -13.81 15.50 -0.25
C MET A 259 -13.54 16.45 0.91
N ILE A 260 -13.00 17.63 0.59
CA ILE A 260 -12.60 18.65 1.56
C ILE A 260 -13.53 19.87 1.40
N SER A 261 -14.25 20.18 2.48
CA SER A 261 -15.27 21.22 2.47
C SER A 261 -14.70 22.60 2.17
N GLY A 262 -15.26 23.24 1.15
CA GLY A 262 -14.89 24.59 0.70
C GLY A 262 -13.56 24.67 -0.06
N VAL A 263 -12.95 23.53 -0.38
CA VAL A 263 -11.66 23.47 -1.08
C VAL A 263 -11.81 22.87 -2.47
N ASN A 264 -12.44 21.70 -2.57
CA ASN A 264 -12.51 20.91 -3.80
C ASN A 264 -13.84 20.15 -3.95
N ASP A 265 -14.89 20.58 -3.25
CA ASP A 265 -16.18 19.88 -3.18
C ASP A 265 -17.35 20.65 -3.79
N PHE A 266 -17.09 21.70 -4.58
CA PHE A 266 -18.12 22.50 -5.24
C PHE A 266 -18.70 21.77 -6.46
N ASP A 267 -19.91 22.16 -6.91
CA ASP A 267 -20.51 21.61 -8.14
C ASP A 267 -19.61 21.83 -9.37
N ARG A 268 -18.99 23.01 -9.48
CA ARG A 268 -18.03 23.32 -10.56
C ARG A 268 -16.86 22.34 -10.61
N ASP A 269 -16.39 21.87 -9.44
CA ASP A 269 -15.27 20.94 -9.35
C ASP A 269 -15.70 19.55 -9.87
N ALA A 270 -16.94 19.14 -9.57
CA ALA A 270 -17.51 17.90 -10.08
C ALA A 270 -17.70 17.93 -11.60
N TYR A 271 -18.18 19.04 -12.15
CA TYR A 271 -18.31 19.20 -13.61
C TYR A 271 -16.95 19.22 -14.31
N GLU A 272 -15.97 19.97 -13.80
CA GLU A 272 -14.62 20.01 -14.36
C GLU A 272 -13.95 18.63 -14.30
N LEU A 273 -14.06 17.94 -13.16
CA LEU A 273 -13.54 16.57 -13.03
C LEU A 273 -14.21 15.62 -14.03
N ALA A 274 -15.53 15.70 -14.18
CA ALA A 274 -16.25 14.86 -15.13
C ALA A 274 -15.79 15.10 -16.58
N ASP A 275 -15.62 16.35 -16.98
CA ASP A 275 -15.19 16.70 -18.33
C ASP A 275 -13.75 16.20 -18.60
N ARG A 276 -12.86 16.24 -17.61
CA ARG A 276 -11.50 15.68 -17.71
C ARG A 276 -11.46 14.15 -17.80
N LEU A 277 -12.44 13.48 -17.22
CA LEU A 277 -12.51 12.01 -17.15
C LEU A 277 -13.43 11.39 -18.22
N ALA A 278 -14.08 12.21 -19.07
CA ALA A 278 -15.11 11.77 -20.00
C ALA A 278 -14.69 10.61 -20.91
N ASP A 279 -13.45 10.61 -21.40
CA ASP A 279 -12.91 9.58 -22.31
C ASP A 279 -12.08 8.50 -21.59
N MET A 280 -12.23 8.38 -20.26
CA MET A 280 -11.44 7.43 -19.46
C MET A 280 -12.32 6.32 -18.90
N ASN A 281 -11.90 5.07 -19.13
CA ASN A 281 -12.46 3.94 -18.39
C ASN A 281 -11.91 3.99 -16.96
N CYS A 282 -12.70 4.59 -16.06
CA CYS A 282 -12.28 4.86 -14.71
C CYS A 282 -13.42 4.70 -13.69
N HIS A 283 -13.05 4.75 -12.42
CA HIS A 283 -13.98 4.83 -11.31
C HIS A 283 -13.49 5.87 -10.31
N VAL A 284 -14.37 6.72 -9.79
CA VAL A 284 -14.00 7.75 -8.81
C VAL A 284 -14.44 7.32 -7.41
N ASN A 285 -13.48 7.12 -6.52
CA ASN A 285 -13.71 6.91 -5.10
C ASN A 285 -13.65 8.24 -4.36
N LEU A 286 -14.81 8.75 -3.94
CA LEU A 286 -14.89 9.90 -3.07
C LEU A 286 -14.55 9.47 -1.64
N ILE A 287 -13.53 10.07 -1.04
CA ILE A 287 -13.10 9.80 0.33
C ILE A 287 -13.43 11.03 1.19
N PRO A 288 -14.38 10.95 2.13
CA PRO A 288 -14.56 12.02 3.10
C PRO A 288 -13.27 12.21 3.90
N VAL A 289 -12.68 13.42 3.89
CA VAL A 289 -11.41 13.63 4.58
C VAL A 289 -11.59 13.39 6.09
N ASN A 290 -10.70 12.59 6.67
CA ASN A 290 -10.68 12.43 8.12
C ASN A 290 -10.12 13.71 8.75
N THR A 291 -10.66 14.10 9.90
CA THR A 291 -10.09 15.21 10.66
C THR A 291 -8.70 14.80 11.12
N VAL A 292 -7.67 15.46 10.60
CA VAL A 292 -6.27 15.30 11.05
C VAL A 292 -5.89 16.56 11.81
N ASP A 293 -5.48 16.39 13.06
CA ASP A 293 -5.09 17.52 13.92
C ASP A 293 -4.06 18.43 13.24
N GLY A 294 -4.29 19.75 13.35
CA GLY A 294 -3.40 20.76 12.79
C GLY A 294 -3.40 20.88 11.27
N THR A 295 -4.37 20.31 10.54
CA THR A 295 -4.54 20.55 9.08
C THR A 295 -5.58 21.62 8.75
N GLY A 296 -6.58 21.82 9.61
CA GLY A 296 -7.70 22.75 9.36
C GLY A 296 -8.71 22.25 8.33
N TYR A 297 -8.50 21.08 7.71
CA TYR A 297 -9.43 20.52 6.74
C TYR A 297 -10.68 19.94 7.40
N LYS A 298 -11.83 20.17 6.78
CA LYS A 298 -13.14 19.69 7.23
C LYS A 298 -13.75 18.75 6.21
N LYS A 299 -14.40 17.69 6.70
CA LYS A 299 -15.19 16.77 5.86
C LYS A 299 -16.36 17.49 5.20
N SER A 300 -16.58 17.24 3.91
CA SER A 300 -17.81 17.66 3.24
C SER A 300 -19.04 16.99 3.86
N SER A 301 -20.20 17.66 3.80
CA SER A 301 -21.47 17.09 4.29
C SER A 301 -21.91 15.89 3.43
N ILE A 302 -22.80 15.06 3.95
CA ILE A 302 -23.32 13.89 3.23
C ILE A 302 -24.08 14.33 1.98
N GLU A 303 -24.86 15.41 2.08
CA GLU A 303 -25.62 16.00 0.98
C GLU A 303 -24.68 16.48 -0.14
N ARG A 304 -23.56 17.13 0.24
CA ARG A 304 -22.54 17.59 -0.70
C ARG A 304 -21.83 16.42 -1.39
N GLN A 305 -21.50 15.37 -0.65
CA GLN A 305 -20.93 14.15 -1.23
C GLN A 305 -21.89 13.50 -2.24
N GLN A 306 -23.17 13.36 -1.89
CA GLN A 306 -24.17 12.77 -2.77
C GLN A 306 -24.42 13.63 -4.01
N ALA A 307 -24.47 14.96 -3.87
CA ALA A 307 -24.59 15.87 -5.00
C ALA A 307 -23.39 15.75 -5.96
N PHE A 308 -22.17 15.59 -5.44
CA PHE A 308 -20.98 15.36 -6.26
C PHE A 308 -21.07 14.04 -7.04
N VAL A 309 -21.48 12.94 -6.38
CA VAL A 309 -21.74 11.65 -7.05
C VAL A 309 -22.79 11.79 -8.14
N ASN A 310 -23.89 12.49 -7.87
CA ASN A 310 -24.97 12.67 -8.84
C ASN A 310 -24.52 13.45 -10.08
N ILE A 311 -23.67 14.47 -9.92
CA ILE A 311 -23.10 15.22 -11.04
C ILE A 311 -22.20 14.33 -11.90
N LEU A 312 -21.27 13.59 -11.27
CA LEU A 312 -20.41 12.63 -11.98
C LEU A 312 -21.24 11.59 -12.73
N GLY A 313 -22.26 11.01 -12.08
CA GLY A 313 -23.15 10.01 -12.68
C GLY A 313 -23.96 10.54 -13.87
N ARG A 314 -24.44 11.78 -13.82
CA ARG A 314 -25.10 12.44 -14.98
C ARG A 314 -24.18 12.62 -16.18
N LYS A 315 -22.87 12.68 -15.94
CA LYS A 315 -21.82 12.72 -16.95
C LYS A 315 -21.23 11.34 -17.26
N HIS A 316 -21.91 10.27 -16.84
CA HIS A 316 -21.53 8.87 -17.06
C HIS A 316 -20.20 8.44 -16.41
N ILE A 317 -19.72 9.19 -15.40
CA ILE A 317 -18.56 8.82 -14.60
C ILE A 317 -19.02 8.00 -13.39
N ALA A 318 -18.57 6.76 -13.30
CA ALA A 318 -18.87 5.89 -12.15
C ALA A 318 -18.19 6.44 -10.89
N ALA A 319 -18.98 6.68 -9.84
CA ALA A 319 -18.47 7.22 -8.59
C ALA A 319 -19.14 6.58 -7.36
N THR A 320 -18.35 6.37 -6.30
CA THR A 320 -18.86 5.89 -5.00
C THR A 320 -18.21 6.64 -3.86
N VAL A 321 -18.96 6.85 -2.79
CA VAL A 321 -18.40 7.31 -1.51
C VAL A 321 -17.81 6.12 -0.76
N ARG A 322 -16.53 6.20 -0.42
CA ARG A 322 -15.84 5.16 0.33
C ARG A 322 -16.34 5.16 1.78
N ARG A 323 -16.69 3.98 2.29
CA ARG A 323 -17.08 3.80 3.69
C ARG A 323 -15.87 4.05 4.60
N THR A 324 -16.06 4.87 5.64
CA THR A 324 -15.06 5.05 6.69
C THR A 324 -15.03 3.81 7.59
N LEU A 325 -13.84 3.23 7.78
CA LEU A 325 -13.61 2.09 8.65
C LEU A 325 -12.51 2.41 9.67
N GLY A 326 -12.63 1.86 10.88
CA GLY A 326 -11.66 2.01 11.95
C GLY A 326 -11.47 3.45 12.44
N SER A 327 -12.51 4.27 12.36
CA SER A 327 -12.45 5.69 12.76
C SER A 327 -12.19 5.90 14.25
N ASP A 328 -12.62 4.95 15.10
CA ASP A 328 -12.42 4.97 16.55
C ASP A 328 -10.97 4.67 16.97
N ILE A 329 -10.15 4.13 16.06
CA ILE A 329 -8.76 3.72 16.33
C ILE A 329 -7.74 4.45 15.44
N ASN A 330 -8.13 5.55 14.78
CA ASN A 330 -7.28 6.29 13.84
C ASN A 330 -6.64 5.37 12.78
N ALA A 331 -7.44 4.46 12.19
CA ALA A 331 -7.00 3.52 11.18
C ALA A 331 -7.49 3.87 9.76
N SER A 332 -8.18 5.00 9.61
CA SER A 332 -8.66 5.45 8.31
C SER A 332 -7.51 6.06 7.48
N CYS A 333 -7.67 6.10 6.16
CA CYS A 333 -6.65 6.61 5.24
C CYS A 333 -6.13 8.00 5.65
N GLY A 334 -4.80 8.18 5.58
CA GLY A 334 -4.13 9.45 5.89
C GLY A 334 -3.90 9.73 7.38
N GLN A 335 -4.32 8.84 8.30
CA GLN A 335 -4.14 9.02 9.75
C GLN A 335 -2.91 8.29 10.32
N LEU A 336 -2.18 7.53 9.49
CA LEU A 336 -1.10 6.68 9.97
C LEU A 336 0.15 7.48 10.37
N ARG A 337 0.71 7.19 11.54
CA ARG A 337 1.83 7.91 12.17
C ARG A 337 2.88 6.96 12.74
N ARG A 338 4.14 7.44 12.76
CA ARG A 338 5.28 6.79 13.41
C ARG A 338 5.24 7.08 14.92
N ASN A 339 4.43 6.36 15.69
CA ASN A 339 4.31 6.60 17.14
C ASN A 339 4.98 5.48 17.95
N HIS A 340 6.08 5.81 18.65
CA HIS A 340 6.51 5.14 19.89
C HIS A 340 5.93 5.83 21.15
N THR A 341 5.23 6.95 20.99
CA THR A 341 4.77 7.76 22.10
C THR A 341 3.50 7.19 22.75
N ASN A 342 3.58 7.00 24.06
CA ASN A 342 2.49 6.70 24.98
C ASN A 342 1.34 7.72 24.84
N GLU A 343 0.46 7.54 23.86
CA GLU A 343 -0.90 8.09 23.95
C GLU A 343 -1.76 7.07 24.68
N GLY A 344 -1.59 7.06 26.01
CA GLY A 344 -2.69 6.82 26.91
C GLY A 344 -3.66 7.99 26.79
N GLY A 345 -4.74 7.79 26.04
CA GLY A 345 -5.87 8.70 26.01
C GLY A 345 -6.81 8.38 27.16
N LYS A 346 -7.12 9.42 27.95
CA LYS A 346 -8.06 9.46 29.08
C LYS A 346 -9.41 8.82 28.80
#